data_AF-A0A497PJH2-F1
#
_entry.id   AF-A0A497PJH2-F1
#
_cell.length_a   1.000
_cell.length_b   1.000
_cell.length_c   1.000
_cell.angle_alpha   90.00
_cell.angle_beta   90.00
_cell.angle_gamma   90.00
#
_symmetry.space_group_name_H-M   'P 1'
#
loop_
_entity.id
_entity.type
_entity.pdbx_description
1 polymer ?
#
loop_
_entity_poly.entity_id
_entity_poly.type
_entity_poly.pdbx_seq_one_letter_code
_entity_poly.pdbx_strand_id
1 'polypeptide(L)'
;MEEINIEEARKKIMEHKPLVINRVPFRTRELFISLANEEFCSDYGMTLKYLIDNLEIQRLLLEHEQRISALENKPTDEKIIKTVGGKVIRIGGDKNG
;
A
#
# COMPACT_ATOMS: atom_id res chain seq x y z
N MET A 1 -29.14 -6.11 -17.61
CA MET A 1 -28.16 -6.03 -16.50
C MET A 1 -27.49 -7.38 -16.44
N GLU A 2 -26.20 -7.43 -16.76
CA GLU A 2 -25.41 -8.65 -16.67
C GLU A 2 -25.23 -8.98 -15.18
N GLU A 3 -25.74 -10.13 -14.74
CA GLU A 3 -25.58 -10.57 -13.36
C GLU A 3 -24.11 -10.94 -13.14
N ILE A 4 -23.43 -10.17 -12.30
CA ILE A 4 -22.04 -10.45 -11.94
C ILE A 4 -22.04 -11.69 -11.05
N ASN A 5 -21.46 -12.78 -11.56
CA ASN A 5 -21.23 -14.01 -10.79
C ASN A 5 -20.15 -13.75 -9.72
N ILE A 6 -20.61 -13.54 -8.49
CA ILE A 6 -19.78 -13.17 -7.32
C ILE A 6 -18.70 -14.24 -7.03
N GLU A 7 -19.00 -15.51 -7.29
CA GLU A 7 -18.08 -16.64 -7.08
C GLU A 7 -16.85 -16.53 -7.99
N GLU A 8 -17.07 -16.16 -9.25
CA GLU A 8 -16.05 -16.09 -10.27
C GLU A 8 -15.14 -14.86 -10.07
N ALA A 9 -15.72 -13.75 -9.62
CA ALA A 9 -14.98 -12.56 -9.21
C ALA A 9 -14.05 -12.84 -8.01
N ARG A 10 -14.52 -13.57 -7.00
CA ARG A 10 -13.71 -13.96 -5.83
C ARG A 10 -12.53 -14.83 -6.22
N LYS A 11 -12.74 -15.77 -7.14
CA LYS A 11 -11.69 -16.68 -7.59
C LYS A 11 -10.56 -15.94 -8.33
N LYS A 12 -10.90 -15.00 -9.22
CA LYS A 12 -9.93 -14.14 -9.90
C LYS A 12 -9.13 -13.27 -8.92
N ILE A 13 -9.77 -12.76 -7.86
CA ILE A 13 -9.10 -11.98 -6.81
C ILE A 13 -8.12 -12.84 -5.98
N MET A 14 -8.42 -14.12 -5.76
CA MET A 14 -7.55 -15.03 -4.99
C MET A 14 -6.37 -15.60 -5.81
N GLU A 15 -6.54 -15.79 -7.12
CA GLU A 15 -5.48 -16.29 -8.02
C GLU A 15 -4.32 -15.30 -8.16
N HIS A 16 -4.58 -14.01 -8.00
CA HIS A 16 -3.54 -13.00 -7.81
C HIS A 16 -3.29 -12.91 -6.32
N LYS A 17 -2.10 -13.31 -5.83
CA LYS A 17 -1.71 -13.06 -4.42
C LYS A 17 -2.04 -11.60 -4.11
N PRO A 18 -3.11 -11.29 -3.34
CA PRO A 18 -3.42 -9.92 -3.09
C PRO A 18 -2.23 -9.38 -2.29
N LEU A 19 -1.74 -8.20 -2.64
CA LEU A 19 -0.98 -7.40 -1.70
C LEU A 19 -1.86 -7.31 -0.46
N VAL A 20 -1.56 -8.13 0.56
CA VAL A 20 -2.27 -8.12 1.83
C VAL A 20 -1.84 -6.84 2.51
N ILE A 21 -2.51 -5.75 2.17
CA ILE A 21 -2.41 -4.53 2.94
C ILE A 21 -3.23 -4.79 4.21
N ASN A 22 -2.60 -5.39 5.22
CA ASN A 22 -3.07 -5.27 6.60
C ASN A 22 -2.95 -3.77 6.93
N ARG A 23 -3.95 -2.96 6.53
CA ARG A 23 -3.83 -1.49 6.43
C ARG A 23 -3.47 -0.82 7.74
N VAL A 24 -3.81 -1.44 8.86
CA VAL A 24 -3.50 -0.94 10.20
C VAL A 24 -3.10 -2.12 11.09
N PRO A 25 -1.92 -2.11 11.73
CA PRO A 25 -1.53 -3.13 12.71
C PRO A 25 -2.58 -3.25 13.82
N PHE A 26 -2.86 -4.48 14.28
CA PHE A 26 -3.85 -4.75 15.33
C PHE A 26 -3.65 -3.84 16.55
N ARG A 27 -2.40 -3.73 17.02
CA ARG A 27 -2.05 -2.87 18.16
C ARG A 27 -2.39 -1.40 17.93
N THR A 28 -2.17 -0.88 16.72
CA THR A 28 -2.48 0.50 16.35
C THR A 28 -3.99 0.74 16.37
N ARG A 29 -4.77 -0.25 15.88
CA ARG A 29 -6.24 -0.18 15.91
C ARG A 29 -6.78 -0.19 17.35
N GLU A 30 -6.29 -1.09 18.20
CA GLU A 30 -6.73 -1.15 19.61
C GLU A 30 -6.42 0.16 20.34
N LEU A 31 -5.22 0.70 20.18
CA LEU A 31 -4.84 1.99 20.78
C LEU A 31 -5.73 3.13 20.30
N PHE A 32 -6.05 3.17 19.00
CA PHE A 32 -6.96 4.18 18.46
C PHE A 32 -8.37 4.06 19.06
N ILE A 33 -8.90 2.84 19.19
CA ILE A 33 -10.23 2.60 19.77
C ILE A 33 -10.25 2.96 21.25
N SER A 34 -9.22 2.57 22.02
CA SER A 34 -9.09 2.94 23.43
C SER A 34 -9.06 4.46 23.60
N LEU A 35 -8.23 5.16 22.83
CA LEU A 35 -8.15 6.62 22.86
C LEU A 35 -9.49 7.28 22.53
N ALA A 36 -10.19 6.76 21.52
CA ALA A 36 -11.50 7.30 21.14
C ALA A 36 -12.53 7.12 22.26
N ASN A 37 -12.53 5.98 22.95
CA ASN A 37 -13.44 5.71 24.04
C ASN A 37 -13.15 6.55 25.30
N GLU A 38 -11.87 6.75 25.60
CA GLU A 38 -11.41 7.47 26.80
C GLU A 38 -11.58 8.98 26.68
N GLU A 39 -11.20 9.57 25.54
CA GLU A 39 -11.06 11.03 25.40
C GLU A 39 -12.12 11.67 24.49
N PHE A 40 -12.79 10.87 23.65
CA PHE A 40 -13.67 11.38 22.59
C PHE A 40 -15.06 10.72 22.57
N CYS A 41 -15.49 10.04 23.64
CA CYS A 41 -16.81 9.39 23.72
C CYS A 41 -17.11 8.47 22.51
N SER A 42 -16.11 7.71 22.07
CA SER A 42 -16.16 6.83 20.89
C SER A 42 -16.31 7.56 19.54
N ASP A 43 -16.11 8.88 19.49
CA ASP A 43 -16.08 9.64 18.24
C ASP A 43 -14.74 9.45 17.52
N TYR A 44 -14.73 8.52 16.58
CA TYR A 44 -13.55 8.23 15.75
C TYR A 44 -13.17 9.38 14.82
N GLY A 45 -14.12 10.21 14.41
CA GLY A 45 -13.86 11.37 13.55
C GLY A 45 -13.04 12.42 14.30
N MET A 46 -13.46 12.75 15.53
CA MET A 46 -12.71 13.69 16.36
C MET A 46 -11.39 13.13 16.86
N THR A 47 -11.34 11.86 17.19
CA THR A 47 -10.07 11.19 17.55
C THR A 47 -9.07 11.28 16.41
N LEU A 48 -9.49 10.99 15.18
CA LEU A 48 -8.63 11.07 14.00
C LEU A 48 -8.20 12.50 13.70
N LYS A 49 -9.12 13.47 13.77
CA LYS A 49 -8.80 14.88 13.60
C LYS A 49 -7.76 15.34 14.62
N TYR A 50 -7.95 15.01 15.89
CA TYR A 50 -7.00 15.32 16.96
C TYR A 50 -5.61 14.73 16.65
N LEU A 51 -5.54 13.47 16.23
CA LEU A 51 -4.27 12.83 15.88
C LEU A 51 -3.60 13.52 14.67
N ILE A 52 -4.35 13.89 13.64
CA ILE A 52 -3.82 14.60 12.46
C ILE A 52 -3.31 15.99 12.83
N ASP A 53 -4.02 16.70 13.71
CA ASP A 53 -3.67 18.06 14.12
C ASP A 53 -2.45 18.08 15.07
N ASN A 54 -2.27 17.04 15.91
CA ASN A 54 -1.24 17.01 16.95
C ASN A 54 0.00 16.17 16.60
N LEU A 55 -0.11 15.21 15.69
CA LEU A 55 1.06 14.53 15.16
C LEU A 55 1.60 15.33 13.99
N GLU A 56 2.92 15.41 13.84
CA GLU A 56 3.58 15.90 12.62
C GLU A 56 3.33 14.97 11.41
N ILE A 57 2.13 14.37 11.29
CA ILE A 57 1.69 13.50 10.21
C ILE A 57 1.85 14.19 8.86
N GLN A 58 1.67 15.51 8.79
CA GLN A 58 1.92 16.30 7.57
C GLN A 58 3.34 16.07 7.02
N ARG A 59 4.35 15.99 7.90
CA ARG A 59 5.74 15.75 7.50
C ARG A 59 5.96 14.32 7.01
N LEU A 60 5.37 13.34 7.70
CA LEU A 60 5.44 11.92 7.32
C LEU A 60 4.68 11.64 6.02
N LEU A 61 3.52 12.26 5.82
CA LEU A 61 2.74 12.16 4.58
C LEU A 61 3.54 12.72 3.41
N LEU A 62 4.15 13.90 3.58
CA LEU A 62 4.99 14.50 2.55
C LEU A 62 6.19 13.60 2.19
N GLU A 63 6.85 13.00 3.19
CA GLU A 63 7.94 12.05 2.95
C GLU A 63 7.45 10.82 2.17
N HIS A 64 6.28 10.28 2.53
CA HIS A 64 5.70 9.13 1.86
C HIS A 64 5.32 9.44 0.40
N GLU A 65 4.71 10.60 0.14
CA GLU A 65 4.39 11.06 -1.22
C GLU A 65 5.66 11.20 -2.07
N GLN A 66 6.72 11.77 -1.53
CA GLN A 66 8.01 11.87 -2.21
C GLN A 66 8.59 10.49 -2.55
N ARG A 67 8.50 9.52 -1.63
CA ARG A 67 8.99 8.15 -1.86
C ARG A 67 8.18 7.41 -2.90
N ILE A 68 6.85 7.58 -2.92
CA ILE A 68 5.97 7.02 -3.94
C ILE A 68 6.34 7.60 -5.31
N SER A 69 6.45 8.93 -5.40
CA SER A 69 6.84 9.61 -6.65
C SER A 69 8.21 9.15 -7.16
N ALA A 70 9.18 8.94 -6.26
CA ALA A 70 10.50 8.43 -6.63
C ALA A 70 10.49 6.97 -7.11
N LEU A 71 9.53 6.16 -6.66
CA LEU A 71 9.35 4.78 -7.12
C LEU A 71 8.61 4.71 -8.44
N GLU A 72 7.60 5.56 -8.64
CA GLU A 72 6.84 5.67 -9.89
C GLU A 72 7.71 6.21 -11.03
N ASN A 73 8.56 7.20 -10.74
CA ASN A 73 9.46 7.82 -11.72
C ASN A 73 10.83 7.15 -11.79
N LYS A 74 11.02 6.00 -11.14
CA LYS A 74 12.31 5.32 -11.16
C LYS A 74 12.58 4.85 -12.59
N PRO A 75 13.68 5.28 -13.23
CA PRO A 75 14.01 4.79 -14.56
C PRO A 75 14.15 3.28 -14.48
N THR A 76 13.40 2.57 -15.33
CA THR A 76 13.50 1.13 -15.53
C THR A 76 14.80 0.86 -16.28
N ASP A 77 15.94 1.09 -15.61
CA ASP A 77 17.23 0.77 -16.20
C ASP A 77 17.27 -0.74 -16.47
N GLU A 78 17.49 -1.09 -17.74
CA GLU A 78 17.66 -2.48 -18.17
C GLU A 78 18.80 -3.11 -17.35
N LYS A 79 18.45 -4.02 -16.44
CA LYS A 79 19.47 -4.77 -15.70
C LYS A 79 19.88 -5.98 -16.51
N ILE A 80 21.09 -5.91 -17.06
CA ILE A 80 21.75 -7.04 -17.73
C ILE A 80 22.51 -7.85 -16.69
N ILE A 81 22.01 -9.03 -16.35
CA ILE A 81 22.71 -9.99 -15.48
C ILE A 81 23.40 -11.03 -16.37
N LYS A 82 24.73 -11.13 -16.26
CA LYS A 82 25.51 -12.21 -16.88
C LYS A 82 25.70 -13.34 -15.87
N THR A 83 25.25 -14.54 -16.20
CA THR A 83 25.48 -15.70 -15.33
C THR A 83 26.89 -16.27 -15.56
N VAL A 84 27.39 -17.02 -14.58
CA VAL A 84 28.67 -17.75 -14.66
C VAL A 84 28.74 -18.75 -15.83
N GLY A 85 27.59 -19.18 -16.36
CA GLY A 85 27.50 -20.03 -17.57
C GLY A 85 27.40 -19.25 -18.89
N GLY A 86 27.64 -17.94 -18.88
CA GLY A 86 27.59 -17.09 -20.08
C GLY A 86 26.18 -16.70 -20.55
N LYS A 87 25.12 -17.15 -19.86
CA LYS A 87 23.74 -16.79 -20.19
C LYS A 87 23.46 -15.36 -19.72
N VAL A 88 22.91 -14.55 -20.61
CA VAL A 88 22.54 -13.16 -20.30
C VAL A 88 21.04 -13.10 -20.03
N ILE A 89 20.66 -12.59 -18.86
CA ILE A 89 19.26 -12.36 -18.46
C ILE A 89 19.05 -10.85 -18.41
N ARG A 90 18.10 -10.35 -19.20
CA ARG A 90 17.67 -8.95 -19.17
C ARG A 90 16.40 -8.87 -18.32
N ILE A 91 16.43 -8.08 -17.25
CA ILE A 91 15.30 -7.86 -16.36
C ILE A 91 14.95 -6.37 -16.39
N GLY A 92 13.68 -6.08 -16.68
CA GLY A 92 13.17 -4.72 -16.87
C GLY A 92 13.26 -4.30 -18.33
N GLY A 93 12.17 -4.50 -19.05
CA GLY A 93 11.97 -4.05 -20.42
C GLY A 93 10.48 -4.12 -20.66
N ASP A 94 9.83 -2.97 -20.57
CA ASP A 94 8.44 -2.85 -20.96
C ASP A 94 8.36 -3.23 -22.45
N LYS A 95 7.72 -4.35 -22.75
CA LYS A 95 7.41 -4.77 -24.12
C LYS A 95 6.00 -4.32 -24.44
N ASN A 96 5.76 -3.02 -24.39
CA ASN A 96 4.55 -2.42 -24.94
C ASN A 96 4.98 -1.34 -25.93
N GLY A 97 5.11 -1.76 -27.18
CA GLY A 97 4.78 -0.92 -28.33
C GLY A 97 3.29 -1.06 -28.65
#